data_AF-A0ABD0NBM7-F1
#
_entry.id   AF-A0ABD0NBM7-F1
#
_cell.length_a   1.000
_cell.length_b   1.000
_cell.length_c   1.000
_cell.angle_alpha   90.00
_cell.angle_beta   90.00
_cell.angle_gamma   90.00
#
_symmetry.space_group_name_H-M   'P 1'
#
loop_
_entity.id
_entity.type
_entity.pdbx_description
1 polymer ?
#
loop_
_entity_poly.entity_id
_entity_poly.type
_entity_poly.pdbx_seq_one_letter_code
_entity_poly.pdbx_strand_id
1 'polypeptide(L)' 'DTCINAYLSLRVQSRLLVTLFSLMLLTGIPELSMSQDMRYLRTALQQDQGEEEARNHFLQQIALCEQKGWT' A
#
# COMPACT_ATOMS: atom_id res chain seq x y z
N ASP A 1 12.55 -6.29 -10.83
CA ASP A 1 11.25 -6.62 -11.47
C ASP A 1 10.25 -7.34 -10.56
N THR A 2 10.63 -8.42 -9.87
CA THR A 2 9.70 -9.23 -9.06
C THR A 2 8.83 -8.42 -8.09
N CYS A 3 9.42 -7.48 -7.34
CA CYS A 3 8.67 -6.65 -6.38
C CYS A 3 7.65 -5.74 -7.05
N ILE A 4 7.98 -5.20 -8.23
CA ILE A 4 7.08 -4.34 -9.00
C ILE A 4 5.90 -5.15 -9.54
N ASN A 5 6.16 -6.33 -10.11
CA ASN A 5 5.10 -7.19 -10.64
C ASN A 5 4.14 -7.65 -9.54
N ALA A 6 4.67 -7.99 -8.36
CA ALA A 6 3.86 -8.34 -7.19
C ALA A 6 3.03 -7.14 -6.71
N TYR A 7 3.63 -5.95 -6.60
CA TYR A 7 2.93 -4.73 -6.23
C TYR A 7 1.78 -4.39 -7.19
N LEU A 8 2.03 -4.44 -8.51
CA LEU A 8 1.02 -4.16 -9.52
C LEU A 8 -0.13 -5.18 -9.47
N SER A 9 0.19 -6.47 -9.26
CA SER A 9 -0.83 -7.51 -9.10
C SER A 9 -1.74 -7.25 -7.90
N LEU A 10 -1.16 -6.86 -6.76
CA LEU A 10 -1.94 -6.48 -5.56
C LEU A 10 -2.78 -5.23 -5.81
N ARG A 11 -2.23 -4.25 -6.53
CA ARG A 11 -2.90 -2.98 -6.83
C ARG A 11 -4.15 -3.14 -7.67
N VAL A 12 -4.15 -4.06 -8.64
CA VAL A 12 -5.35 -4.41 -9.42
C VAL A 12 -6.49 -4.89 -8.50
N GLN A 13 -6.15 -5.55 -7.40
CA GLN A 13 -7.10 -6.02 -6.38
C GLN A 13 -7.23 -5.08 -5.19
N SER A 14 -6.81 -3.82 -5.31
CA SER A 14 -6.82 -2.80 -4.23
C SER A 14 -8.17 -2.68 -3.52
N ARG A 15 -9.29 -2.74 -4.26
CA ARG A 15 -10.64 -2.69 -3.67
C ARG A 15 -10.90 -3.87 -2.72
N LEU A 16 -10.49 -5.08 -3.10
CA LEU A 16 -10.63 -6.27 -2.25
C LEU A 16 -9.79 -6.13 -0.97
N LEU A 17 -8.54 -5.67 -1.10
CA LEU A 17 -7.65 -5.45 0.04
C LEU A 17 -8.21 -4.40 1.01
N VAL A 18 -8.73 -3.28 0.48
CA VAL A 18 -9.38 -2.24 1.28
C VAL A 18 -10.62 -2.78 2.01
N THR A 19 -11.45 -3.59 1.35
CA THR A 19 -12.62 -4.22 1.97
C THR A 19 -12.23 -5.22 3.06
N LEU A 20 -11.26 -6.10 2.81
CA LEU A 20 -10.78 -7.07 3.80
C LEU A 20 -10.21 -6.37 5.02
N PHE A 21 -9.39 -5.34 4.83
CA PHE A 21 -8.88 -4.52 5.93
C PHE A 21 -10.02 -3.82 6.69
N SER A 22 -11.01 -3.28 5.99
CA SER A 22 -12.19 -2.66 6.62
C SER A 22 -12.97 -3.66 7.49
N LEU A 23 -13.10 -4.92 7.04
CA LEU A 23 -13.75 -5.98 7.81
C LEU A 23 -12.92 -6.41 9.02
N MET A 24 -11.60 -6.57 8.87
CA MET A 24 -10.70 -6.86 9.99
C MET A 24 -10.76 -5.77 11.07
N LEU A 25 -10.92 -4.51 10.66
CA LEU A 25 -11.08 -3.38 11.59
C LEU A 25 -12.41 -3.43 12.35
N LEU A 26 -13.51 -3.79 11.68
CA LEU A 26 -14.84 -3.90 12.30
C LEU A 26 -14.95 -5.06 13.32
N THR A 27 -14.09 -6.07 13.21
CA THR A 27 -14.03 -7.19 14.16
C THR A 27 -13.26 -6.90 15.46
N GLY A 28 -12.83 -5.66 15.69
CA GLY A 28 -12.46 -5.18 17.02
C GLY A 28 -11.00 -5.39 17.44
N ILE A 29 -10.03 -5.07 16.57
CA ILE A 29 -8.63 -4.84 17.01
C ILE A 29 -8.51 -3.35 17.40
N PRO A 30 -8.42 -3.01 18.70
CA PRO A 30 -8.47 -1.64 19.20
C PRO A 30 -7.21 -0.79 18.89
N GLU A 31 -6.18 -1.37 18.28
CA GLU A 31 -4.86 -0.73 18.07
C GLU A 31 -4.72 0.04 16.74
N LEU A 32 -5.70 -0.04 15.82
CA LEU A 32 -5.70 0.70 14.55
C LEU A 32 -6.53 1.98 14.65
N SER A 33 -5.88 3.13 14.48
CA SER A 33 -6.52 4.45 14.43
C SER A 33 -7.27 4.64 13.10
N MET A 34 -8.48 4.07 13.08
CA MET A 34 -9.55 3.89 12.10
C MET A 34 -9.59 4.69 10.76
N SER A 35 -9.03 5.89 10.67
CA SER A 35 -9.02 6.69 9.43
C SER A 35 -7.63 6.83 8.81
N GLN A 36 -6.58 6.80 9.63
CA GLN A 36 -5.20 6.93 9.17
C GLN A 36 -4.74 5.67 8.43
N ASP A 37 -5.15 4.49 8.90
CA ASP A 37 -4.70 3.21 8.33
C ASP A 37 -5.34 2.90 6.98
N MET A 38 -6.63 3.23 6.83
CA MET A 38 -7.33 3.11 5.54
C MET A 38 -6.79 4.12 4.52
N ARG A 39 -6.48 5.32 4.96
CA ARG A 39 -5.82 6.33 4.13
C ARG A 39 -4.41 5.89 3.76
N TYR A 40 -3.66 5.33 4.69
CA TYR A 40 -2.33 4.77 4.44
C TYR A 40 -2.37 3.69 3.37
N LEU A 41 -3.30 2.73 3.47
CA LEU A 41 -3.41 1.65 2.49
C LEU A 41 -3.72 2.20 1.07
N ARG A 42 -4.62 3.16 0.96
CA ARG A 42 -4.93 3.81 -0.33
C ARG A 42 -3.74 4.57 -0.91
N THR A 43 -3.01 5.28 -0.06
CA THR A 43 -1.77 6.00 -0.46
C THR A 43 -0.68 5.01 -0.86
N ALA A 44 -0.45 3.94 -0.09
CA ALA A 44 0.57 2.94 -0.38
C ALA A 44 0.30 2.23 -1.73
N LEU A 45 -0.97 1.92 -2.02
CA LEU A 45 -1.39 1.31 -3.28
C LEU A 45 -1.54 2.33 -4.43
N GLN A 46 -1.35 3.63 -4.16
CA GLN A 46 -1.54 4.71 -5.13
C GLN A 46 -2.86 4.53 -5.91
N GLN A 47 -3.95 4.30 -5.16
CA GLN A 47 -5.22 3.82 -5.71
C GLN A 47 -5.81 4.75 -6.78
N ASP A 48 -5.60 6.06 -6.64
CA ASP A 48 -6.18 7.07 -7.51
C ASP A 48 -5.24 7.51 -8.65
N GLN A 49 -4.06 6.89 -8.77
CA GLN A 49 -3.07 7.21 -9.80
C GLN A 49 -3.12 6.25 -11.00
N GLY A 50 -2.37 6.55 -12.07
CA GLY A 50 -2.11 5.59 -13.13
C GLY A 50 -1.13 4.50 -12.70
N GLU A 51 -0.99 3.47 -13.54
CA GLU A 51 -0.09 2.35 -13.27
C GLU A 51 1.38 2.77 -13.27
N GLU A 52 1.80 3.61 -14.21
CA GLU A 52 3.17 4.10 -14.31
C GLU A 52 3.54 5.00 -13.13
N GLU A 53 2.64 5.88 -12.67
CA GLU A 53 2.86 6.69 -11.48
C GLU A 53 3.00 5.82 -10.23
N ALA A 54 2.15 4.81 -10.08
CA ALA A 54 2.22 3.87 -8.96
C ALA A 54 3.51 3.04 -8.98
N ARG A 55 3.92 2.59 -10.17
CA ARG A 55 5.19 1.88 -10.40
C ARG A 55 6.38 2.74 -9.99
N ASN A 56 6.42 3.99 -10.45
CA ASN A 56 7.50 4.92 -10.13
C ASN A 56 7.52 5.26 -8.64
N HIS A 57 6.36 5.45 -8.01
CA HIS A 57 6.26 5.65 -6.57
C HIS A 57 6.86 4.47 -5.79
N PHE A 58 6.54 3.23 -6.17
CA PHE A 58 7.08 2.05 -5.48
C PHE A 58 8.59 1.89 -5.67
N LEU A 59 9.13 2.19 -6.86
CA LEU A 59 10.58 2.24 -7.09
C LEU A 59 11.27 3.28 -6.21
N GLN A 60 10.67 4.45 -6.04
CA GLN A 60 11.18 5.48 -5.13
C GLN A 60 11.22 4.98 -3.69
N GLN A 61 10.19 4.27 -3.22
CA GLN A 61 10.20 3.69 -1.86
C GLN A 61 11.36 2.70 -1.66
N ILE A 62 11.63 1.84 -2.65
CA ILE A 62 12.76 0.90 -2.60
C ILE A 62 14.09 1.67 -2.49
N ALA A 63 14.30 2.67 -3.36
CA ALA A 63 15.51 3.49 -3.33
C ALA A 63 15.66 4.25 -2.00
N LEU A 64 14.55 4.69 -1.40
CA LEU A 64 14.54 5.38 -0.11
C LEU A 64 14.98 4.44 1.03
N CYS A 65 14.56 3.18 0.98
CA CYS A 65 15.04 2.15 1.92
C CYS A 65 16.54 1.88 1.74
N GLU A 66 17.04 1.78 0.50
CA GLU A 66 18.47 1.62 0.24
C GLU A 66 19.29 2.78 0.79
N GLN A 67 18.82 4.02 0.61
CA GLN A 67 19.49 5.22 1.12
C GLN A 67 19.55 5.28 2.65
N LYS A 68 18.54 4.73 3.33
CA LYS A 68 18.52 4.68 4.80
C LYS A 68 19.49 3.65 5.38
N GLY A 69 19.98 2.71 4.58
CA GLY A 69 21.00 1.74 5.01
C GLY A 69 20.58 0.97 6.26
N TRP A 70 21.35 1.12 7.34
CA TRP A 70 21.13 0.44 8.63
C TRP A 70 20.59 1.37 9.74
N THR A 71 20.12 2.56 9.37
CA THR A 71 19.54 3.55 10.30
C THR A 71 18.06 3.30 10.51
#